data_AF-A0A3D8YIX4-F1
#
_entry.id   AF-A0A3D8YIX4-F1
#
_cell.length_a   1.000
_cell.length_b   1.000
_cell.length_c   1.000
_cell.angle_alpha   90.00
_cell.angle_beta   90.00
_cell.angle_gamma   90.00
#
_symmetry.space_group_name_H-M   'P 1'
#
loop_
_entity.id
_entity.type
_entity.pdbx_description
1 polymer ?
#
loop_
_entity_poly.entity_id
_entity_poly.type
_entity_poly.pdbx_seq_one_letter_code
_entity_poly.pdbx_strand_id
1 'polypeptide(L)'
;MSKKASAMKKLFKSTIAVFTTFVTVLFLSCGGKDNSPSPVNCSNNAEKATAAATALASDPTNTAKCEAYKNAIRDLYKSCANYYTGQAKQDLDDFLATPCN
;
A
#
# COMPACT_ATOMS: atom_id res chain seq x y z
N MET A 1 -40.40 -22.55 -34.93
CA MET A 1 -39.15 -21.84 -34.54
C MET A 1 -39.40 -20.33 -34.60
N SER A 2 -39.67 -19.69 -33.45
CA SER A 2 -39.80 -18.22 -33.36
C SER A 2 -39.16 -17.70 -32.07
N LYS A 3 -37.95 -17.16 -32.28
CA LYS A 3 -37.22 -16.09 -31.58
C LYS A 3 -37.86 -15.50 -30.31
N LYS A 4 -37.40 -15.95 -29.14
CA LYS A 4 -37.47 -15.20 -27.87
C LYS A 4 -36.32 -14.19 -27.83
N ALA A 5 -36.48 -13.06 -28.51
CA ALA A 5 -35.57 -11.92 -28.40
C ALA A 5 -36.21 -10.86 -27.48
N SER A 6 -36.01 -10.96 -26.17
CA SER A 6 -36.16 -9.84 -25.22
C SER A 6 -35.84 -10.29 -23.79
N ALA A 7 -34.56 -10.48 -23.46
CA ALA A 7 -34.14 -10.57 -22.05
C ALA A 7 -32.65 -10.28 -21.81
N MET A 8 -31.91 -9.69 -22.76
CA MET A 8 -30.47 -9.42 -22.62
C MET A 8 -30.13 -7.93 -22.74
N LYS A 9 -30.96 -7.04 -22.19
CA LYS A 9 -30.61 -5.61 -22.05
C LYS A 9 -30.62 -5.09 -20.61
N LYS A 10 -30.89 -5.95 -19.63
CA LYS A 10 -30.99 -5.55 -18.21
C LYS A 10 -29.86 -6.05 -17.30
N LEU A 11 -28.80 -6.63 -17.87
CA LEU A 11 -27.69 -7.21 -17.10
C LEU A 11 -26.39 -6.39 -17.12
N PHE A 12 -26.34 -5.24 -17.82
CA PHE A 12 -25.13 -4.41 -17.92
C PHE A 12 -25.12 -3.17 -17.01
N LYS A 13 -26.07 -3.04 -16.08
CA LYS A 13 -26.15 -1.89 -15.16
C LYS A 13 -25.80 -2.19 -13.71
N SER A 14 -25.34 -3.40 -13.40
CA SER A 14 -25.15 -3.83 -12.01
C SER A 14 -23.86 -4.59 -11.79
N THR A 15 -22.73 -4.01 -12.20
CA THR A 15 -21.39 -4.54 -11.87
C THR A 15 -20.37 -3.45 -11.50
N ILE A 16 -20.80 -2.19 -11.38
CA ILE A 16 -19.93 -1.05 -10.99
C ILE A 16 -20.42 -0.48 -9.64
N ALA A 17 -20.71 -1.34 -8.67
CA ALA A 17 -21.20 -0.91 -7.35
C ALA A 17 -20.79 -1.85 -6.21
N VAL A 18 -19.63 -2.51 -6.33
CA VAL A 18 -19.05 -3.30 -5.23
C VAL A 18 -17.53 -3.12 -5.20
N PHE A 19 -17.08 -1.86 -5.16
CA PHE A 19 -15.68 -1.53 -4.83
C PHE A 19 -15.54 -0.23 -4.01
N THR A 20 -16.66 0.36 -3.58
CA THR A 20 -16.67 1.65 -2.86
C THR A 20 -16.79 1.53 -1.34
N THR A 21 -16.81 0.32 -0.78
CA THR A 21 -16.96 0.12 0.68
C THR A 21 -15.66 -0.15 1.44
N PHE A 22 -14.49 -0.12 0.79
CA PHE A 22 -13.19 -0.25 1.48
C PHE A 22 -12.43 1.08 1.64
N VAL A 23 -13.02 2.22 1.23
CA VAL A 23 -12.33 3.54 1.29
C VAL A 23 -12.72 4.34 2.54
N THR A 24 -13.79 3.97 3.25
CA THR A 24 -14.28 4.75 4.40
C THR A 24 -13.69 4.36 5.75
N VAL A 25 -12.80 3.35 5.83
CA VAL A 25 -12.10 2.94 7.06
C VAL A 25 -10.68 3.52 7.15
N LEU A 26 -10.30 4.47 6.29
CA LEU A 26 -8.99 5.14 6.36
C LEU A 26 -8.99 6.51 7.08
N PHE A 27 -10.14 6.95 7.61
CA PHE A 27 -10.27 8.27 8.25
C PHE A 27 -10.26 8.27 9.80
N LEU A 28 -9.99 7.14 10.45
CA LEU A 28 -9.98 7.04 11.92
C LEU A 28 -8.59 6.95 12.58
N SER A 29 -7.50 6.89 11.84
CA SER A 29 -6.15 6.82 12.44
C SER A 29 -5.44 8.17 12.41
N CYS A 30 -6.03 9.15 13.09
CA CYS A 30 -5.36 10.38 13.47
C CYS A 30 -5.22 10.39 15.00
N GLY A 31 -4.01 10.18 15.52
CA GLY A 31 -3.72 10.43 16.92
C GLY A 31 -2.81 9.40 17.59
N GLY A 32 -1.50 9.67 17.56
CA GLY A 32 -0.54 8.97 18.41
C GLY A 32 0.68 8.49 17.62
N LYS A 33 1.74 9.31 17.61
CA LYS A 33 3.06 8.90 17.13
C LYS A 33 3.70 7.98 18.18
N ASP A 34 3.19 6.77 18.30
CA ASP A 34 3.85 5.69 19.02
C ASP A 34 4.85 5.03 18.07
N ASN A 35 6.15 5.19 18.35
CA ASN A 35 7.22 4.61 17.53
C ASN A 35 7.77 3.31 18.16
N SER A 36 7.07 2.74 19.15
CA SER A 36 7.51 1.52 19.79
C SER A 36 7.25 0.33 18.87
N PRO A 37 8.09 -0.71 18.85
CA PRO A 37 7.79 -1.92 18.09
C PRO A 37 6.49 -2.55 18.62
N SER A 38 5.43 -2.53 17.82
CA SER A 38 4.14 -3.14 18.15
C SER A 38 3.46 -3.67 16.88
N PRO A 39 2.61 -4.70 16.97
CA PRO A 39 1.87 -5.21 15.81
C PRO A 39 1.03 -4.14 15.11
N VAL A 40 0.46 -3.21 15.89
CA VAL A 40 -0.34 -2.09 15.37
C VAL A 40 0.53 -1.10 14.59
N ASN A 41 1.73 -0.80 15.08
CA ASN A 41 2.67 0.10 14.38
C ASN A 41 3.25 -0.56 13.12
N CYS A 42 3.42 -1.88 13.12
CA CYS A 42 3.81 -2.66 11.94
C CYS A 42 2.74 -2.55 10.83
N SER A 43 1.46 -2.77 11.15
CA SER A 43 0.36 -2.58 10.19
C SER A 43 0.27 -1.15 9.66
N ASN A 44 0.30 -0.14 10.55
CA ASN A 44 0.20 1.26 10.14
C ASN A 44 1.36 1.70 9.22
N ASN A 45 2.59 1.23 9.49
CA ASN A 45 3.73 1.54 8.64
C ASN A 45 3.71 0.74 7.33
N ALA A 46 3.04 -0.42 7.29
CA ALA A 46 2.86 -1.18 6.05
C ALA A 46 1.92 -0.46 5.09
N GLU A 47 0.85 0.14 5.62
CA GLU A 47 -0.06 1.00 4.85
C GLU A 47 0.67 2.22 4.28
N LYS A 48 1.51 2.89 5.10
CA LYS A 48 2.34 4.02 4.63
C LYS A 48 3.34 3.61 3.55
N ALA A 49 4.00 2.45 3.72
CA ALA A 49 4.91 1.93 2.71
C ALA A 49 4.18 1.62 1.40
N THR A 50 2.97 1.07 1.46
CA THR A 50 2.13 0.79 0.29
C THR A 50 1.68 2.07 -0.42
N ALA A 51 1.27 3.09 0.34
CA ALA A 51 0.89 4.38 -0.22
C ALA A 51 2.08 5.08 -0.89
N ALA A 52 3.26 5.07 -0.26
CA ALA A 52 4.48 5.63 -0.83
C ALA A 52 4.96 4.86 -2.06
N ALA A 53 4.83 3.53 -2.08
CA ALA A 53 5.11 2.70 -3.25
C ALA A 53 4.19 3.08 -4.42
N THR A 54 2.90 3.26 -4.16
CA THR A 54 1.91 3.65 -5.18
C THR A 54 2.21 5.05 -5.73
N ALA A 55 2.60 5.98 -4.87
CA ALA A 55 3.00 7.32 -5.27
C ALA A 55 4.25 7.28 -6.17
N LEU A 56 5.27 6.51 -5.80
CA LEU A 56 6.47 6.31 -6.62
C LEU A 56 6.16 5.60 -7.95
N ALA A 57 5.34 4.55 -7.94
CA ALA A 57 4.96 3.84 -9.15
C ALA A 57 4.22 4.74 -10.17
N SER A 58 3.49 5.74 -9.67
CA SER A 58 2.81 6.73 -10.52
C SER A 58 3.76 7.77 -11.12
N ASP A 59 4.99 7.89 -10.60
CA ASP A 59 5.99 8.88 -11.01
C ASP A 59 7.41 8.41 -10.58
N PRO A 60 7.96 7.39 -11.26
CA PRO A 60 9.14 6.67 -10.81
C PRO A 60 10.45 7.46 -10.92
N THR A 61 10.43 8.56 -11.66
CA THR A 61 11.58 9.47 -11.83
C THR A 61 11.64 10.57 -10.77
N ASN A 62 10.67 10.60 -9.84
CA ASN A 62 10.60 11.62 -8.82
C ASN A 62 11.40 11.23 -7.58
N THR A 63 12.56 11.87 -7.42
CA THR A 63 13.50 11.64 -6.32
C THR A 63 12.83 11.73 -4.95
N ALA A 64 11.97 12.72 -4.73
CA ALA A 64 11.28 12.92 -3.45
C ALA A 64 10.32 11.77 -3.11
N LYS A 65 9.63 11.22 -4.13
CA LYS A 65 8.75 10.04 -3.94
C LYS A 65 9.56 8.77 -3.67
N CYS A 66 10.73 8.65 -4.31
CA CYS A 66 11.66 7.55 -4.03
C CYS A 66 12.18 7.61 -2.58
N GLU A 67 12.62 8.78 -2.12
CA GLU A 67 13.07 8.97 -0.74
C GLU A 67 11.95 8.73 0.28
N ALA A 68 10.73 9.21 -0.01
CA ALA A 68 9.56 8.96 0.83
C ALA A 68 9.26 7.46 0.95
N TYR A 69 9.34 6.71 -0.16
CA TYR A 69 9.16 5.26 -0.15
C TYR A 69 10.25 4.54 0.66
N LYS A 70 11.53 4.89 0.44
CA LYS A 70 12.64 4.31 1.21
C LYS A 70 12.52 4.59 2.70
N ASN A 71 12.11 5.80 3.10
CA ASN A 71 11.88 6.13 4.51
C ASN A 71 10.71 5.34 5.10
N ALA A 72 9.60 5.19 4.36
CA ALA A 72 8.46 4.39 4.81
C ALA A 72 8.82 2.91 4.99
N ILE A 73 9.62 2.35 4.09
CA ILE A 73 10.15 0.99 4.22
C ILE A 73 11.08 0.89 5.44
N ARG A 74 11.99 1.83 5.65
CA ARG A 74 12.85 1.84 6.85
C ARG A 74 12.02 1.84 8.14
N ASP A 75 10.97 2.65 8.20
CA ASP A 75 10.10 2.77 9.39
C ASP A 75 9.25 1.52 9.60
N LEU A 76 8.76 0.91 8.52
CA LEU A 76 8.10 -0.40 8.57
C LEU A 76 9.01 -1.45 9.21
N TYR A 77 10.25 -1.56 8.73
CA TYR A 77 11.20 -2.54 9.25
C TYR A 77 11.57 -2.29 10.72
N LYS A 78 11.75 -1.03 11.13
CA LYS A 78 11.99 -0.69 12.53
C LYS A 78 10.82 -1.11 13.43
N SER A 79 9.59 -0.95 12.96
CA SER A 79 8.40 -1.34 13.71
C SER A 79 8.09 -2.84 13.68
N CYS A 80 8.64 -3.57 12.71
CA CYS A 80 8.44 -5.01 12.50
C CYS A 80 9.73 -5.84 12.67
N ALA A 81 10.71 -5.36 13.46
CA ALA A 81 12.08 -5.91 13.46
C ALA A 81 12.20 -7.43 13.69
N ASN A 82 11.22 -8.06 14.33
CA ASN A 82 11.18 -9.51 14.53
C ASN A 82 10.94 -10.33 13.25
N TYR A 83 10.47 -9.70 12.16
CA TYR A 83 10.08 -10.39 10.92
C TYR A 83 11.16 -10.37 9.83
N TYR A 84 12.26 -9.65 10.05
CA TYR A 84 13.25 -9.39 9.01
C TYR A 84 14.67 -9.61 9.52
N THR A 85 15.19 -10.81 9.28
CA THR A 85 16.53 -11.24 9.69
C THR A 85 17.30 -11.82 8.51
N GLY A 86 18.61 -12.00 8.67
CA GLY A 86 19.47 -12.63 7.66
C GLY A 86 19.44 -11.90 6.33
N GLN A 87 19.21 -12.63 5.24
CA GLN A 87 19.25 -12.12 3.87
C GLN A 87 18.27 -10.96 3.65
N ALA A 88 17.06 -11.02 4.19
CA ALA A 88 16.05 -9.97 4.04
C ALA A 88 16.50 -8.63 4.64
N LYS A 89 17.37 -8.66 5.66
CA LYS A 89 17.96 -7.44 6.22
C LYS A 89 19.03 -6.86 5.30
N GLN A 90 19.87 -7.70 4.71
CA GLN A 90 20.87 -7.25 3.73
C GLN A 90 20.20 -6.64 2.49
N ASP A 91 19.19 -7.31 1.93
CA ASP A 91 18.46 -6.82 0.76
C ASP A 91 17.79 -5.46 1.05
N LEU A 92 17.29 -5.26 2.27
CA LEU A 92 16.81 -3.97 2.73
C LEU A 92 17.92 -2.93 2.80
N ASP A 93 19.04 -3.26 3.46
CA ASP A 93 20.14 -2.32 3.64
C ASP A 93 20.70 -1.88 2.27
N ASP A 94 20.80 -2.81 1.30
CA ASP A 94 21.19 -2.55 -0.09
C ASP A 94 20.16 -1.67 -0.83
N PHE A 95 18.87 -1.96 -0.65
CA PHE A 95 17.78 -1.11 -1.17
C PHE A 95 17.84 0.31 -0.59
N LEU A 96 18.09 0.44 0.72
CA LEU A 96 18.21 1.73 1.39
C LEU A 96 19.49 2.48 1.01
N ALA A 97 20.55 1.78 0.61
CA ALA A 97 21.80 2.37 0.12
C ALA A 97 21.71 2.82 -1.35
N THR A 98 20.85 2.20 -2.15
CA THR A 98 20.67 2.54 -3.57
C THR A 98 20.15 3.97 -3.72
N PRO A 99 20.88 4.90 -4.35
CA PRO A 99 20.46 6.30 -4.46
C PRO A 99 19.15 6.44 -5.24
N CYS A 100 18.36 7.45 -4.86
CA CYS A 100 17.24 7.90 -5.68
C CYS A 100 17.81 8.81 -6.78
N ASN A 101 17.46 8.52 -8.04
CA ASN A 101 17.83 9.34 -9.20
C ASN A 101 17.04 10.64 -9.27
#